data_AF-A0A2N8MTU3-F1
#
_entry.id   AF-A0A2N8MTU3-F1
#
_cell.length_a   1.000
_cell.length_b   1.000
_cell.length_c   1.000
_cell.angle_alpha   90.00
_cell.angle_beta   90.00
_cell.angle_gamma   90.00
#
_symmetry.space_group_name_H-M   'P 1'
#
loop_
_entity.id
_entity.type
_entity.pdbx_description
1 polymer ?
#
loop_
_entity_poly.entity_id
_entity_poly.type
_entity_poly.pdbx_seq_one_letter_code
_entity_poly.pdbx_strand_id
1 'polypeptide(L)'
;MVRDRDEDRDMTASPASIQDATHDAPAQDTRVADLVAHAAIAVSTRGLAKVTDAGALDREDAGAWLSRLLCRRIEHRNSRSEHLFVDVTTGRAVRLVLVRRDTGEPPMIYMAQSPGTSTGTEPDFYRQLVNAARPRGRDTGGMPGRAGGGRP
;
A
#
# COMPACT_ATOMS: atom_id res chain seq x y z
N MET A 1 24.57 74.54 -10.48
CA MET A 1 25.45 73.34 -10.51
C MET A 1 24.57 72.15 -10.80
N VAL A 2 24.89 71.47 -11.89
CA VAL A 2 24.19 70.34 -12.51
C VAL A 2 24.35 69.10 -11.64
N ARG A 3 23.27 68.31 -11.47
CA ARG A 3 23.32 66.84 -11.41
C ARG A 3 22.01 66.27 -11.94
N ASP A 4 22.04 65.92 -13.22
CA ASP A 4 21.20 64.89 -13.81
C ASP A 4 21.43 63.55 -13.08
N ARG A 5 20.36 62.80 -12.85
CA ARG A 5 20.38 61.35 -12.99
C ARG A 5 18.97 60.82 -13.18
N ASP A 6 18.71 60.43 -14.42
CA ASP A 6 17.73 59.43 -14.82
C ASP A 6 17.74 58.21 -13.88
N GLU A 7 16.58 57.60 -13.69
CA GLU A 7 16.37 56.22 -14.13
C GLU A 7 14.91 55.82 -13.88
N ASP A 8 14.19 55.68 -14.98
CA ASP A 8 12.93 54.98 -15.10
C ASP A 8 12.99 53.61 -14.38
N ARG A 9 12.08 53.41 -13.42
CA ARG A 9 11.65 52.06 -13.07
C ARG A 9 10.14 52.02 -12.97
N ASP A 10 9.56 52.03 -14.15
CA ASP A 10 8.27 51.43 -14.46
C ASP A 10 8.33 49.94 -14.07
N MET A 11 8.03 49.63 -12.80
CA MET A 11 7.86 48.26 -12.34
C MET A 11 6.36 47.97 -12.35
N THR A 12 5.92 47.52 -13.52
CA THR A 12 4.69 46.79 -13.75
C THR A 12 4.48 45.79 -12.62
N ALA A 13 3.52 46.08 -11.74
CA ALA A 13 3.02 45.12 -10.77
C ALA A 13 2.23 44.06 -11.55
N SER A 14 2.93 43.05 -12.08
CA SER A 14 2.28 41.81 -12.49
C SER A 14 1.56 41.25 -11.26
N PRO A 15 0.23 41.06 -11.29
CA PRO A 15 -0.37 40.15 -10.34
C PRO A 15 0.26 38.80 -10.65
N ALA A 16 1.13 38.34 -9.75
CA ALA A 16 1.46 36.93 -9.70
C ALA A 16 0.14 36.23 -9.43
N SER A 17 -0.50 35.77 -10.51
CA SER A 17 -1.51 34.73 -10.45
C SER A 17 -0.83 33.53 -9.83
N ILE A 18 -0.85 33.47 -8.49
CA ILE A 18 -0.65 32.24 -7.76
C ILE A 18 -1.77 31.37 -8.31
N GLN A 19 -1.37 30.45 -9.18
CA GLN A 19 -2.23 29.45 -9.76
C GLN A 19 -2.92 28.78 -8.59
N ASP A 20 -4.20 29.09 -8.53
CA ASP A 20 -5.23 28.38 -7.84
C ASP A 20 -4.89 26.89 -7.88
N ALA A 21 -4.88 26.26 -6.70
CA ALA A 21 -4.72 24.82 -6.55
C ALA A 21 -6.01 24.15 -7.05
N THR A 22 -6.28 24.30 -8.34
CA THR A 22 -7.50 23.83 -8.98
C THR A 22 -7.27 22.38 -9.41
N HIS A 23 -7.58 21.48 -8.49
CA HIS A 23 -8.47 20.37 -8.79
C HIS A 23 -8.04 19.35 -9.87
N ASP A 24 -6.82 18.80 -9.78
CA ASP A 24 -6.45 17.60 -10.55
C ASP A 24 -6.82 16.27 -9.83
N ALA A 25 -7.45 16.36 -8.66
CA ALA A 25 -7.85 15.23 -7.82
C ALA A 25 -8.95 14.31 -8.42
N PRO A 26 -10.06 14.82 -9.00
CA PRO A 26 -11.20 13.94 -9.33
C PRO A 26 -10.90 12.97 -10.48
N ALA A 27 -10.08 13.37 -11.45
CA ALA A 27 -9.71 12.50 -12.57
C ALA A 27 -8.79 11.35 -12.13
N GLN A 28 -7.87 11.61 -11.19
CA GLN A 28 -6.99 10.58 -10.65
C GLN A 28 -7.75 9.61 -9.75
N ASP A 29 -8.65 10.11 -8.90
CA ASP A 29 -9.47 9.27 -8.02
C ASP A 29 -10.43 8.38 -8.82
N THR A 30 -11.02 8.90 -9.91
CA THR A 30 -11.87 8.11 -10.81
C THR A 30 -11.09 6.96 -11.45
N ARG A 31 -9.87 7.21 -11.95
CA ARG A 31 -9.01 6.16 -12.53
C ARG A 31 -8.64 5.07 -11.52
N VAL A 32 -8.39 5.46 -10.27
CA VAL A 32 -8.08 4.50 -9.20
C VAL A 32 -9.32 3.68 -8.84
N ALA A 33 -10.50 4.31 -8.76
CA ALA A 33 -11.76 3.61 -8.52
C ALA A 33 -12.05 2.57 -9.63
N ASP A 34 -11.84 2.94 -10.90
CA ASP A 34 -11.99 2.05 -12.05
C ASP A 34 -11.00 0.88 -11.98
N LEU A 35 -9.73 1.16 -11.65
CA LEU A 35 -8.71 0.12 -11.48
C LEU A 35 -9.09 -0.87 -10.37
N VAL A 36 -9.58 -0.37 -9.24
CA VAL A 36 -10.03 -1.21 -8.12
C VAL A 36 -11.26 -2.04 -8.52
N ALA A 37 -12.19 -1.48 -9.30
CA ALA A 37 -13.34 -2.21 -9.82
C ALA A 37 -12.92 -3.35 -10.77
N HIS A 38 -12.01 -3.06 -11.71
CA HIS A 38 -11.45 -4.08 -12.61
C HIS A 38 -10.69 -5.17 -11.85
N ALA A 39 -9.89 -4.79 -10.85
CA ALA A 39 -9.19 -5.72 -9.98
C ALA A 39 -10.15 -6.63 -9.20
N ALA A 40 -11.23 -6.07 -8.65
CA ALA A 40 -12.26 -6.84 -7.96
C ALA A 40 -12.90 -7.90 -8.87
N ILE A 41 -13.24 -7.52 -10.12
CA ILE A 41 -13.78 -8.45 -11.12
C ILE A 41 -12.75 -9.55 -11.45
N ALA A 42 -11.50 -9.17 -11.70
CA ALA A 42 -10.44 -10.11 -12.06
C ALA A 42 -10.18 -11.17 -10.98
N VAL A 43 -10.28 -10.78 -9.71
CA VAL A 43 -10.10 -11.71 -8.58
C VAL A 43 -11.36 -12.52 -8.27
N SER A 44 -12.55 -11.96 -8.51
CA SER A 44 -13.83 -12.66 -8.26
C SER A 44 -14.07 -13.87 -9.17
N THR A 45 -13.43 -13.90 -10.34
CA THR A 45 -13.48 -15.04 -11.27
C THR A 45 -12.51 -16.18 -10.89
N ARG A 46 -11.78 -16.05 -9.78
CA ARG A 46 -10.78 -17.03 -9.34
C ARG A 46 -11.34 -17.96 -8.26
N GLY A 47 -10.83 -19.19 -8.25
CA GLY A 47 -11.09 -20.14 -7.17
C GLY A 47 -10.52 -19.64 -5.85
N LEU A 48 -11.30 -19.80 -4.78
CA LEU A 48 -10.90 -19.44 -3.42
C LEU A 48 -10.05 -20.57 -2.80
N ALA A 49 -8.93 -20.21 -2.20
CA ALA A 49 -8.04 -21.12 -1.47
C ALA A 49 -8.01 -20.76 0.01
N LYS A 50 -8.04 -21.76 0.90
CA LYS A 50 -8.00 -21.53 2.36
C LYS A 50 -6.63 -20.99 2.79
N VAL A 51 -6.60 -20.01 3.70
CA VAL A 51 -5.38 -19.42 4.26
C VAL A 51 -5.46 -19.27 5.78
N THR A 52 -4.29 -19.26 6.44
CA THR A 52 -4.16 -19.17 7.91
C THR A 52 -3.48 -17.88 8.38
N ASP A 53 -2.70 -17.22 7.53
CA ASP A 53 -1.87 -16.06 7.91
C ASP A 53 -2.56 -14.70 7.70
N ALA A 54 -3.84 -14.71 7.31
CA ALA A 54 -4.58 -13.49 6.96
C ALA A 54 -4.95 -12.59 8.16
N GLY A 55 -4.81 -13.08 9.40
CA GLY A 55 -5.10 -12.29 10.60
C GLY A 55 -4.26 -11.01 10.72
N ALA A 56 -3.05 -10.98 10.15
CA ALA A 56 -2.21 -9.78 10.13
C ALA A 56 -2.78 -8.65 9.23
N LEU A 57 -3.72 -8.99 8.34
CA LEU A 57 -4.34 -8.10 7.37
C LEU A 57 -5.79 -7.71 7.76
N ASP A 58 -6.29 -8.25 8.89
CA ASP A 58 -7.62 -7.97 9.44
C ASP A 58 -7.62 -6.67 10.25
N ARG A 59 -7.27 -5.57 9.59
CA ARG A 59 -7.31 -4.22 10.15
C ARG A 59 -8.14 -3.31 9.25
N GLU A 60 -8.85 -2.37 9.85
CA GLU A 60 -9.63 -1.37 9.12
C GLU A 60 -8.72 -0.43 8.31
N ASP A 61 -7.52 -0.12 8.82
CA ASP A 61 -6.55 0.78 8.21
C ASP A 61 -5.44 0.05 7.41
N ALA A 62 -5.64 -1.24 7.10
CA ALA A 62 -4.61 -2.10 6.52
C ALA A 62 -4.02 -1.51 5.22
N GLY A 63 -4.83 -0.90 4.35
CA GLY A 63 -4.34 -0.26 3.12
C GLY A 63 -3.34 0.85 3.35
N ALA A 64 -3.67 1.84 4.18
CA ALA A 64 -2.79 2.97 4.49
C ALA A 64 -1.52 2.50 5.21
N TRP A 65 -1.67 1.54 6.12
CA TRP A 65 -0.55 0.96 6.85
C TRP A 65 0.41 0.17 5.94
N LEU A 66 -0.11 -0.72 5.09
CA LEU A 66 0.68 -1.49 4.12
C LEU A 66 1.31 -0.59 3.06
N SER A 67 0.60 0.48 2.65
CA SER A 67 1.15 1.47 1.72
C SER A 67 2.43 2.11 2.24
N ARG A 68 2.43 2.48 3.53
CA ARG A 68 3.62 3.03 4.21
C ARG A 68 4.74 2.00 4.31
N LEU A 69 4.42 0.76 4.71
CA LEU A 69 5.41 -0.29 4.92
C LEU A 69 6.07 -0.77 3.63
N LEU A 70 5.33 -0.84 2.53
CA LEU A 70 5.82 -1.29 1.23
C LEU A 70 6.32 -0.14 0.36
N CYS A 71 6.13 1.11 0.78
CA CYS A 71 6.38 2.32 -0.03
C CYS A 71 5.70 2.26 -1.41
N ARG A 72 4.47 1.75 -1.44
CA ARG A 72 3.64 1.58 -2.65
C ARG A 72 2.22 2.06 -2.35
N ARG A 73 1.47 2.46 -3.37
CA ARG A 73 0.06 2.81 -3.17
C ARG A 73 -0.79 1.53 -3.16
N ILE A 74 -1.21 1.12 -1.98
CA ILE A 74 -2.10 -0.01 -1.76
C ILE A 74 -3.48 0.50 -1.39
N GLU A 75 -4.43 0.35 -2.30
CA GLU A 75 -5.84 0.61 -2.02
C GLU A 75 -6.43 -0.58 -1.29
N HIS A 76 -7.23 -0.29 -0.26
CA HIS A 76 -7.89 -1.30 0.56
C HIS A 76 -9.36 -0.99 0.67
N ARG A 77 -10.19 -1.94 0.23
CA ARG A 77 -11.62 -1.93 0.46
C ARG A 77 -11.95 -3.07 1.39
N ASN A 78 -12.58 -2.77 2.52
CA ASN A 78 -13.06 -3.77 3.45
C ASN A 78 -14.58 -3.74 3.59
N SER A 79 -15.11 -4.89 3.98
CA SER A 79 -16.44 -5.07 4.53
C SER A 79 -16.31 -6.00 5.74
N ARG A 80 -17.43 -6.29 6.41
CA ARG A 80 -17.42 -7.20 7.57
C ARG A 80 -16.95 -8.62 7.24
N SER A 81 -17.02 -9.03 5.98
CA SER A 81 -16.72 -10.40 5.54
C SER A 81 -15.66 -10.46 4.45
N GLU A 82 -15.07 -9.34 4.05
CA GLU A 82 -14.15 -9.31 2.92
C GLU A 82 -13.13 -8.17 3.02
N HIS A 83 -11.89 -8.45 2.63
CA HIS A 83 -10.83 -7.46 2.41
C HIS A 83 -10.32 -7.59 0.97
N LEU A 84 -10.31 -6.49 0.23
CA LEU A 84 -9.71 -6.39 -1.09
C LEU A 84 -8.53 -5.42 -1.03
N PHE A 85 -7.33 -5.93 -1.30
CA PHE A 85 -6.11 -5.14 -1.43
C PHE A 85 -5.73 -5.04 -2.90
N VAL A 86 -5.42 -3.83 -3.36
CA VAL A 86 -5.01 -3.58 -4.75
C VAL A 86 -3.75 -2.73 -4.77
N ASP A 87 -2.68 -3.24 -5.37
CA ASP A 87 -1.51 -2.45 -5.73
C ASP A 87 -1.86 -1.60 -6.96
N VAL A 88 -1.95 -0.28 -6.78
CA VAL A 88 -2.33 0.65 -7.86
C VAL A 88 -1.25 0.71 -8.95
N THR A 89 0.02 0.51 -8.57
CA THR A 89 1.14 0.57 -9.51
C THR A 89 1.14 -0.65 -10.43
N THR A 90 0.89 -1.84 -9.90
CA THR A 90 0.96 -3.08 -10.69
C THR A 90 -0.40 -3.62 -11.12
N GLY A 91 -1.50 -3.06 -10.63
CA GLY A 91 -2.86 -3.59 -10.82
C GLY A 91 -3.08 -4.97 -10.19
N ARG A 92 -2.19 -5.40 -9.29
CA ARG A 92 -2.28 -6.72 -8.63
C ARG A 92 -3.26 -6.62 -7.48
N ALA A 93 -4.03 -7.67 -7.25
CA ALA A 93 -5.05 -7.66 -6.22
C ALA A 93 -5.12 -8.97 -5.44
N VAL A 94 -5.48 -8.85 -4.16
CA VAL A 94 -5.76 -9.96 -3.26
C VAL A 94 -7.11 -9.71 -2.60
N ARG A 95 -7.99 -10.69 -2.70
CA ARG A 95 -9.28 -10.74 -2.02
C ARG A 95 -9.20 -11.78 -0.91
N LEU A 96 -9.54 -11.39 0.32
CA LEU A 96 -9.68 -12.26 1.48
C LEU A 96 -11.14 -12.29 1.88
N VAL A 97 -11.72 -13.47 2.01
CA VAL A 97 -13.12 -13.68 2.43
C VAL A 97 -13.12 -14.34 3.80
N LEU A 98 -13.70 -13.66 4.78
CA LEU A 98 -13.90 -14.15 6.14
C LEU A 98 -15.25 -14.87 6.22
N VAL A 99 -15.21 -16.18 6.37
CA VAL A 99 -16.40 -17.02 6.58
C VAL A 99 -16.49 -17.36 8.06
N ARG A 100 -17.39 -16.66 8.76
CA ARG A 100 -17.77 -16.99 10.14
C ARG A 100 -18.78 -18.14 10.09
N ARG A 101 -18.58 -19.18 10.89
CA ARG A 101 -19.55 -20.26 11.06
C ARG A 101 -20.28 -20.06 12.39
N ASP A 102 -21.59 -20.23 12.39
CA ASP A 102 -22.44 -20.07 13.58
C ASP A 102 -22.23 -21.19 14.63
N THR A 103 -21.45 -22.21 14.29
CA THR A 103 -21.23 -23.43 15.09
C THR A 103 -20.12 -23.33 16.15
N GLY A 104 -19.65 -22.13 16.48
CA GLY A 104 -18.56 -21.93 17.44
C GLY A 104 -17.17 -22.33 16.90
N GLU A 105 -17.07 -22.67 15.62
CA GLU A 105 -15.79 -22.90 14.96
C GLU A 105 -15.05 -21.58 14.71
N PRO A 106 -13.70 -21.56 14.74
CA PRO A 106 -12.93 -20.38 14.40
C PRO A 106 -13.25 -19.96 12.95
N PRO A 107 -13.29 -18.65 12.68
CA PRO A 107 -13.59 -18.16 11.35
C PRO A 107 -12.55 -18.66 10.36
N MET A 108 -13.02 -19.11 9.19
CA MET A 108 -12.15 -19.54 8.11
C MET A 108 -11.92 -18.39 7.13
N ILE A 109 -10.67 -18.21 6.72
CA ILE A 109 -10.30 -17.19 5.75
C ILE A 109 -9.91 -17.87 4.44
N TYR A 110 -10.49 -17.39 3.36
CA TYR A 110 -10.16 -17.82 2.00
C TYR A 110 -9.55 -16.66 1.22
N MET A 111 -8.60 -16.94 0.34
CA MET A 111 -8.00 -15.95 -0.54
C MET A 111 -8.29 -16.26 -2.01
N ALA A 112 -8.36 -15.21 -2.81
CA ALA A 112 -8.11 -15.24 -4.24
C ALA A 112 -7.14 -14.10 -4.58
N GLN A 113 -6.31 -14.30 -5.60
CA GLN A 113 -5.39 -13.26 -6.07
C GLN A 113 -5.44 -13.13 -7.58
N SER A 114 -5.16 -11.92 -8.08
CA SER A 114 -4.97 -11.67 -9.50
C SER A 114 -3.81 -12.53 -10.01
N PRO A 115 -3.85 -12.98 -11.28
CA PRO A 115 -2.72 -13.71 -11.85
C PRO A 115 -1.45 -12.88 -11.66
N GLY A 116 -0.40 -13.49 -11.09
CA GLY A 116 0.90 -12.86 -11.02
C GLY A 116 1.38 -12.59 -12.44
N THR A 117 1.82 -11.36 -12.71
CA THR A 117 2.49 -11.04 -13.99
C THR A 117 3.91 -11.64 -14.06
N SER A 118 4.38 -12.26 -12.98
CA SER A 118 5.74 -12.79 -12.88
C SER A 118 5.81 -14.20 -13.46
N THR A 119 6.40 -14.33 -14.64
CA THR A 119 7.00 -15.55 -15.19
C THR A 119 8.27 -15.97 -14.41
N GLY A 120 8.36 -15.67 -13.12
CA GLY A 120 9.57 -15.79 -12.31
C GLY A 120 9.30 -15.93 -10.82
N THR A 121 10.38 -16.16 -10.07
CA THR A 121 10.49 -16.51 -8.64
C THR A 121 10.01 -15.44 -7.66
N GLU A 122 9.33 -14.37 -8.11
CA GLU A 122 8.85 -13.33 -7.22
C GLU A 122 7.84 -13.90 -6.20
N PRO A 123 7.94 -13.50 -4.92
CA PRO A 123 6.96 -13.90 -3.92
C PRO A 123 5.57 -13.38 -4.30
N ASP A 124 4.56 -14.25 -4.17
CA ASP A 124 3.17 -13.91 -4.46
C ASP A 124 2.72 -12.64 -3.70
N PHE A 125 1.79 -11.88 -4.29
CA PHE A 125 1.42 -10.56 -3.77
C PHE A 125 0.86 -10.66 -2.34
N TYR A 126 0.11 -11.72 -2.03
CA TYR A 126 -0.38 -11.98 -0.68
C TYR A 126 0.75 -12.16 0.34
N ARG A 127 1.79 -12.95 0.02
CA ARG A 127 2.98 -13.11 0.87
C ARG A 127 3.71 -11.79 1.08
N GLN A 128 3.79 -10.92 0.08
CA GLN A 128 4.38 -9.58 0.26
C GLN A 128 3.61 -8.78 1.32
N LEU A 129 2.27 -8.78 1.26
CA LEU A 129 1.42 -8.10 2.25
C LEU A 129 1.58 -8.72 3.65
N VAL A 130 1.53 -10.05 3.77
CA VAL A 130 1.70 -10.74 5.06
C VAL A 130 3.07 -10.50 5.66
N ASN A 131 4.14 -10.57 4.86
CA ASN A 131 5.50 -10.36 5.35
C ASN A 131 5.74 -8.92 5.81
N ALA A 132 5.15 -7.94 5.12
CA ALA A 132 5.18 -6.56 5.57
C ALA A 132 4.39 -6.37 6.87
N ALA A 133 3.25 -7.05 7.00
CA ALA A 133 2.38 -6.94 8.16
C ALA A 133 2.90 -7.67 9.41
N ARG A 134 3.77 -8.67 9.25
CA ARG A 134 4.37 -9.36 10.39
C ARG A 134 5.25 -8.38 11.17
N PRO A 135 5.10 -8.29 12.51
CA PRO A 135 6.02 -7.51 13.30
C PRO A 135 7.42 -8.05 13.05
N ARG A 136 8.36 -7.18 12.67
CA ARG A 136 9.78 -7.53 12.71
C ARG A 136 10.05 -7.88 14.16
N GLY A 137 10.15 -9.18 14.45
CA GLY A 137 10.60 -9.64 15.74
C GLY A 137 11.85 -8.85 16.07
N ARG A 138 11.92 -8.33 17.31
CA ARG A 138 13.13 -7.72 17.85
C ARG A 138 14.32 -8.48 17.27
N ASP A 139 15.17 -7.76 16.54
CA ASP A 139 16.57 -8.09 16.49
C ASP A 139 17.02 -8.12 17.96
N THR A 140 16.85 -9.29 18.58
CA THR A 140 17.72 -9.72 19.64
C THR A 140 19.03 -9.92 18.91
N GLY A 141 19.75 -8.80 18.75
CA GLY A 141 21.14 -8.80 18.38
C GLY A 141 21.80 -9.77 19.33
N GLY A 142 22.03 -10.97 18.82
CA GLY A 142 23.01 -11.86 19.38
C GLY A 142 24.26 -11.01 19.48
N MET A 143 24.62 -10.62 20.70
CA MET A 143 25.98 -10.19 20.92
C MET A 143 26.84 -11.39 20.56
N PRO A 144 27.73 -11.30 19.55
CA PRO A 144 28.88 -12.17 19.54
C PRO A 144 29.75 -11.69 20.71
N GLY A 145 29.45 -12.20 21.91
CA GLY A 145 30.33 -12.16 23.07
C GLY A 145 31.55 -13.03 22.76
N ARG A 146 32.44 -12.41 21.96
CA ARG A 146 33.80 -12.77 21.59
C ARG A 146 34.40 -13.86 22.48
N ALA A 147 34.64 -15.01 21.87
CA ALA A 147 35.63 -15.97 22.35
C ALA A 147 36.97 -15.24 22.52
N GLY A 148 37.35 -15.01 23.77
CA GLY A 148 38.67 -14.52 24.16
C GLY A 148 39.33 -15.57 25.03
N GLY A 149 39.81 -16.64 24.39
CA GLY A 149 40.83 -17.48 24.99
C GLY A 149 42.11 -16.65 25.13
N GLY A 150 42.73 -16.71 26.30
CA GLY A 150 44.00 -16.03 26.55
C GLY A 150 44.37 -15.99 28.03
N ARG A 151 44.76 -17.14 28.58
CA ARG A 151 45.68 -17.20 29.74
C ARG A 151 47.04 -16.67 29.31
N PRO A 152 47.81 -16.07 30.22
CA PRO A 152 48.67 -16.87 31.12
C PRO A 152 48.15 -16.91 32.57
#